data_AF-A0AAW2HW40-F1
#
_entry.id   AF-A0AAW2HW40-F1
#
_cell.length_a   1.000
_cell.length_b   1.000
_cell.length_c   1.000
_cell.angle_alpha   90.00
_cell.angle_beta   90.00
_cell.angle_gamma   90.00
#
_symmetry.space_group_name_H-M   'P 1'
#
loop_
_entity.id
_entity.type
_entity.pdbx_description
1 polymer ?
#
loop_
_entity_poly.entity_id
_entity_poly.type
_entity_poly.pdbx_seq_one_letter_code
_entity_poly.pdbx_strand_id
1 'polypeptide(L)'
;MPEIARDFSEIENHMTDYEKPKRLGLKIASFLLVFFVLATIEHGTMTVLHFQRALDIAGNGTDNFGHAFYVMHFPSVSRVVPYSGLMTIMFTWANAICTFNWNLLDFFLIGISMEISAKFDLITNKLTSCDPEKQNYEFWRKTYTDYGRIVILTKKLDRILSSVILTSFFSNLYHLSLQLLRSLRISGTLFHRLYFYFSLSYLILRLLTSLFSMANVNEAGKKPKDLLFLMENHCTASLRLLEQILTDDIHLTGNRIFTINRSFVFSIIGTIITYQVVLLQFDSLTFVDAD
;
A
#
# COMPACT_ATOMS: atom_id res chain seq x y z
N MET A 1 -7.62 16.56 -9.12
CA MET A 1 -6.18 16.27 -9.17
C MET A 1 -5.28 17.45 -9.54
N PRO A 2 -5.58 18.35 -10.50
CA PRO A 2 -4.64 19.44 -10.84
C PRO A 2 -4.37 20.42 -9.68
N GLU A 3 -5.36 20.65 -8.81
CA GLU A 3 -5.17 21.48 -7.61
C GLU A 3 -4.15 20.89 -6.63
N ILE A 4 -4.16 19.57 -6.41
CA ILE A 4 -3.22 18.90 -5.50
C ILE A 4 -1.80 19.02 -6.06
N ALA A 5 -1.62 18.74 -7.35
CA ALA A 5 -0.32 18.87 -8.01
C ALA A 5 0.22 20.31 -7.91
N ARG A 6 -0.66 21.32 -8.00
CA ARG A 6 -0.29 22.71 -7.77
C ARG A 6 0.15 22.96 -6.33
N ASP A 7 -0.60 22.47 -5.34
CA ASP A 7 -0.24 22.61 -3.92
C ASP A 7 1.12 21.95 -3.60
N PHE A 8 1.40 20.79 -4.21
CA PHE A 8 2.70 20.12 -4.12
C PHE A 8 3.84 20.96 -4.71
N SER A 9 3.63 21.54 -5.89
CA SER A 9 4.59 22.42 -6.56
C SER A 9 4.82 23.72 -5.79
N GLU A 10 3.77 24.29 -5.20
CA GLU A 10 3.85 25.50 -4.39
C GLU A 10 4.70 25.28 -3.14
N ILE A 11 4.49 24.16 -2.43
CA ILE A 11 5.33 23.79 -1.28
C ILE A 11 6.78 23.55 -1.73
N GLU A 12 6.97 22.90 -2.87
CA GLU A 12 8.31 22.65 -3.40
C GLU A 12 9.07 23.93 -3.76
N ASN A 13 8.38 24.95 -4.28
CA ASN A 13 8.93 26.27 -4.57
C ASN A 13 9.25 27.05 -3.28
N HIS A 14 8.52 26.84 -2.18
CA HIS A 14 8.85 27.45 -0.90
C HIS A 14 10.02 26.76 -0.17
N MET A 15 10.23 25.47 -0.43
CA MET A 15 11.26 24.65 0.20
C MET A 15 12.54 24.53 -0.65
N THR A 16 12.86 25.54 -1.48
CA THR A 16 14.09 25.54 -2.31
C THR A 16 15.37 25.48 -1.49
N ASP A 17 15.36 26.03 -0.27
CA ASP A 17 16.52 26.11 0.61
C ASP A 17 16.76 24.83 1.41
N TYR A 18 15.95 23.79 1.19
CA TYR A 18 16.12 22.49 1.82
C TYR A 18 16.95 21.58 0.92
N GLU A 19 17.89 20.83 1.50
CA GLU A 19 18.69 19.90 0.73
C GLU A 19 17.83 18.73 0.24
N LYS A 20 17.36 18.83 -1.01
CA LYS A 20 16.52 17.80 -1.62
C LYS A 20 17.33 16.51 -1.77
N PRO A 21 16.76 15.35 -1.40
CA PRO A 21 17.39 14.06 -1.70
C PRO A 21 17.54 13.91 -3.22
N LYS A 22 18.80 13.91 -3.69
CA LYS A 22 19.20 13.96 -5.12
C LYS A 22 18.58 12.87 -6.03
N ARG A 23 17.92 11.85 -5.47
CA ARG A 23 17.36 10.70 -6.19
C ARG A 23 16.00 10.24 -5.67
N LEU A 24 15.26 11.04 -4.89
CA LEU A 24 14.00 10.57 -4.29
C LEU A 24 12.97 10.16 -5.34
N GLY A 25 12.72 11.00 -6.35
CA GLY A 25 11.80 10.66 -7.45
C GLY A 25 12.21 9.39 -8.19
N LEU A 26 13.52 9.21 -8.44
CA LEU A 26 14.06 8.00 -9.07
C LEU A 26 13.91 6.77 -8.17
N LYS A 27 14.10 6.90 -6.85
CA LYS A 27 13.90 5.81 -5.88
C LYS A 27 12.44 5.40 -5.83
N ILE A 28 11.51 6.35 -5.75
CA ILE A 28 10.06 6.08 -5.76
C ILE A 28 9.68 5.42 -7.09
N ALA A 29 10.10 5.97 -8.23
CA ALA A 29 9.81 5.41 -9.54
C ALA A 29 10.38 3.99 -9.71
N SER A 30 11.63 3.76 -9.31
CA SER A 30 12.25 2.43 -9.34
C SER A 30 11.51 1.45 -8.44
N PHE A 31 11.09 1.90 -7.26
CA PHE A 31 10.35 1.09 -6.31
C PHE A 31 8.99 0.67 -6.88
N LEU A 32 8.21 1.64 -7.38
CA LEU A 32 6.91 1.37 -8.00
C LEU A 32 7.03 0.51 -9.25
N LEU A 33 8.08 0.70 -10.06
CA LEU A 33 8.35 -0.11 -11.24
C LEU A 33 8.59 -1.59 -10.88
N VAL A 34 9.39 -1.85 -9.84
CA VAL A 34 9.65 -3.22 -9.37
C VAL A 34 8.34 -3.90 -8.96
N PHE A 35 7.50 -3.23 -8.17
CA PHE A 35 6.21 -3.80 -7.77
C PHE A 35 5.25 -3.99 -8.94
N PHE A 36 5.26 -3.09 -9.93
CA PHE A 36 4.46 -3.24 -11.14
C PHE A 36 4.89 -4.43 -12.00
N VAL A 37 6.20 -4.66 -12.13
CA VAL A 37 6.73 -5.85 -12.82
C VAL A 37 6.33 -7.12 -12.07
N LEU A 38 6.45 -7.14 -10.74
CA LEU A 38 6.01 -8.28 -9.93
C LEU A 38 4.50 -8.55 -10.06
N ALA A 39 3.67 -7.50 -10.09
CA ALA A 39 2.22 -7.60 -10.34
C ALA A 39 1.92 -8.27 -11.69
N THR A 40 2.66 -7.86 -12.72
CA THR A 40 2.49 -8.38 -14.09
C THR A 40 2.91 -9.84 -14.17
N ILE A 41 4.01 -10.21 -13.52
CA ILE A 41 4.47 -11.60 -13.43
C ILE A 41 3.45 -12.46 -12.68
N GLU A 42 2.91 -11.97 -11.57
CA GLU A 42 1.90 -12.68 -10.77
C GLU A 42 0.65 -12.97 -11.61
N HIS A 43 0.07 -11.94 -12.23
CA HIS A 43 -1.14 -12.08 -13.05
C HIS A 43 -0.91 -12.93 -14.31
N GLY A 44 0.25 -12.77 -14.95
CA GLY A 44 0.64 -13.58 -16.10
C GLY A 44 0.76 -15.06 -15.73
N THR A 45 1.42 -15.37 -14.61
CA THR A 45 1.60 -16.75 -14.15
C THR A 45 0.26 -17.38 -13.76
N MET A 46 -0.63 -16.63 -13.10
CA MET A 46 -1.99 -17.06 -12.80
C MET A 46 -2.75 -17.47 -14.07
N THR A 47 -2.69 -16.61 -15.08
CA THR A 47 -3.37 -16.84 -16.36
C THR A 47 -2.81 -18.07 -17.08
N VAL A 48 -1.48 -18.25 -17.09
CA VAL A 48 -0.83 -19.43 -17.67
C VAL A 48 -1.24 -20.71 -16.95
N LEU A 49 -1.31 -20.71 -15.62
CA LEU A 49 -1.75 -21.87 -14.83
C LEU A 49 -3.20 -22.25 -15.11
N HIS A 50 -4.09 -21.26 -15.21
CA HIS A 50 -5.50 -21.50 -15.55
C HIS A 50 -5.63 -22.03 -16.98
N PHE A 51 -4.81 -21.53 -17.90
CA PHE A 51 -4.75 -22.01 -19.28
C PHE A 51 -4.25 -23.46 -19.37
N GLN A 52 -3.16 -23.79 -18.67
CA GLN A 52 -2.63 -25.17 -18.61
C GLN A 52 -3.65 -26.15 -18.06
N ARG A 53 -4.30 -25.81 -16.94
CA ARG A 53 -5.36 -26.66 -16.36
C ARG A 53 -6.55 -26.85 -17.31
N ALA A 54 -6.91 -25.81 -18.07
CA ALA A 54 -7.98 -25.91 -19.06
C ALA A 54 -7.59 -26.82 -20.23
N LEU A 55 -6.32 -26.81 -20.67
CA LEU A 55 -5.79 -27.74 -21.67
C LEU A 55 -5.82 -29.19 -21.16
N ASP A 56 -5.36 -29.42 -19.92
CA ASP A 56 -5.33 -30.77 -19.32
C ASP A 56 -6.74 -31.38 -19.24
N ILE A 57 -7.76 -30.56 -18.95
CA ILE A 57 -9.17 -30.99 -18.88
C ILE A 57 -9.77 -31.22 -20.28
N ALA A 58 -9.41 -30.39 -21.27
CA ALA A 58 -9.93 -30.51 -22.63
C ALA A 58 -9.33 -31.72 -23.39
N GLY A 59 -8.14 -32.18 -23.02
CA GLY A 59 -7.43 -33.23 -23.73
C GLY A 59 -7.07 -32.81 -25.17
N ASN A 60 -6.95 -33.78 -26.10
CA ASN A 60 -6.66 -33.52 -27.52
C ASN A 60 -7.84 -32.91 -28.30
N GLY A 61 -9.02 -32.74 -27.69
CA GLY A 61 -10.21 -32.19 -28.33
C GLY A 61 -10.34 -30.69 -28.08
N THR A 62 -10.23 -29.88 -29.14
CA THR A 62 -10.34 -28.41 -29.08
C THR A 62 -11.72 -27.89 -28.69
N ASP A 63 -12.75 -28.72 -28.83
CA ASP A 63 -14.16 -28.27 -28.82
C ASP A 63 -14.66 -27.84 -27.44
N ASN A 64 -14.01 -28.28 -26.35
CA ASN A 64 -14.40 -27.95 -24.97
C ASN A 64 -13.41 -27.04 -24.23
N PHE A 65 -12.30 -26.63 -24.85
CA PHE A 65 -11.27 -25.83 -24.20
C PHE A 65 -11.81 -24.48 -23.70
N GLY A 66 -12.53 -23.75 -24.56
CA GLY A 66 -13.05 -22.43 -24.21
C GLY A 66 -14.04 -22.47 -23.03
N HIS A 67 -14.86 -23.53 -22.98
CA HIS A 67 -15.78 -23.76 -21.87
C HIS A 67 -15.04 -24.11 -20.57
N ALA A 68 -14.05 -25.02 -20.64
CA ALA A 68 -13.23 -25.40 -19.49
C ALA A 68 -12.47 -24.20 -18.92
N PHE A 69 -11.86 -23.37 -19.78
CA PHE A 69 -11.19 -22.14 -19.38
C PHE A 69 -12.14 -21.17 -18.69
N TYR A 70 -13.34 -20.97 -19.24
CA TYR A 70 -14.36 -20.10 -18.64
C TYR A 70 -14.78 -20.56 -17.24
N VAL A 71 -15.06 -21.85 -17.05
CA VAL A 71 -15.47 -22.41 -15.76
C VAL A 71 -14.34 -22.32 -14.72
N MET A 72 -13.09 -22.55 -15.13
CA MET A 72 -11.94 -22.51 -14.23
C MET A 72 -11.52 -21.09 -13.85
N HIS A 73 -11.58 -20.16 -14.81
CA HIS A 73 -11.18 -18.77 -14.59
C HIS A 73 -12.28 -17.97 -13.87
N PHE A 74 -13.56 -18.33 -14.09
CA PHE A 74 -14.72 -17.64 -13.51
C PHE A 74 -15.75 -18.60 -12.86
N PRO A 75 -15.37 -19.36 -11.83
CA PRO A 75 -16.22 -20.42 -11.26
C PRO A 75 -17.53 -19.91 -10.64
N SER A 76 -17.57 -18.66 -10.18
CA SER A 76 -18.81 -18.05 -9.66
C SER A 76 -19.73 -17.56 -10.77
N VAL A 77 -19.16 -17.02 -11.85
CA VAL A 77 -19.92 -16.44 -12.98
C VAL A 77 -20.50 -17.56 -13.83
N SER A 78 -19.75 -18.66 -14.03
CA SER A 78 -20.19 -19.81 -14.82
C SER A 78 -21.42 -20.52 -14.27
N ARG A 79 -21.76 -20.32 -12.99
CA ARG A 79 -22.99 -20.84 -12.37
C ARG A 79 -24.26 -20.10 -12.78
N VAL A 80 -24.12 -18.84 -13.21
CA VAL A 80 -25.26 -17.94 -13.48
C VAL A 80 -25.31 -17.55 -14.96
N VAL A 81 -24.16 -17.36 -15.58
CA VAL A 81 -24.04 -16.90 -16.97
C VAL A 81 -23.55 -18.07 -17.83
N PRO A 82 -24.32 -18.49 -18.85
CA PRO A 82 -23.92 -19.56 -19.75
C PRO A 82 -22.69 -19.16 -20.56
N TYR A 83 -21.95 -20.17 -21.01
CA TYR A 83 -20.72 -19.95 -21.78
C TYR A 83 -21.00 -19.26 -23.12
N SER A 84 -20.21 -18.23 -23.42
CA SER A 84 -20.13 -17.59 -24.72
C SER A 84 -18.69 -17.10 -24.92
N GLY A 85 -18.07 -17.42 -26.06
CA GLY A 85 -16.67 -17.08 -26.32
C GLY A 85 -16.40 -15.58 -26.22
N LEU A 86 -17.28 -14.74 -26.77
CA LEU A 86 -17.16 -13.28 -26.67
C LEU A 86 -17.25 -12.81 -25.20
N MET A 87 -18.17 -13.39 -24.42
CA MET A 87 -18.37 -13.04 -23.02
C MET A 87 -17.15 -13.44 -22.16
N THR A 88 -16.55 -14.60 -22.44
CA THR A 88 -15.32 -15.03 -21.78
C THR A 88 -14.18 -14.05 -22.05
N ILE A 89 -14.00 -13.60 -23.30
CA ILE A 89 -12.98 -12.59 -23.65
C ILE A 89 -13.22 -11.28 -22.90
N MET A 90 -14.48 -10.80 -22.88
CA MET A 90 -14.85 -9.57 -22.17
C MET A 90 -14.57 -9.66 -20.67
N PHE A 91 -14.93 -10.78 -20.03
CA PHE A 91 -14.65 -10.99 -18.61
C PHE A 91 -13.16 -11.11 -18.31
N THR A 92 -12.39 -11.82 -19.14
CA THR A 92 -10.93 -11.90 -18.97
C THR A 92 -10.28 -10.53 -19.08
N TRP A 93 -10.70 -9.72 -20.04
CA TRP A 93 -10.21 -8.35 -20.20
C TRP A 93 -10.60 -7.45 -19.02
N ALA A 94 -11.86 -7.50 -18.59
CA ALA A 94 -12.33 -6.76 -17.42
C ALA A 94 -11.59 -7.17 -16.14
N ASN A 95 -11.36 -8.47 -15.93
CA ASN A 95 -10.61 -8.98 -14.79
C ASN A 95 -9.16 -8.50 -14.78
N ALA A 96 -8.51 -8.45 -15.96
CA ALA A 96 -7.18 -7.88 -16.10
C ALA A 96 -7.18 -6.40 -15.71
N ILE A 97 -8.10 -5.59 -16.24
CA ILE A 97 -8.23 -4.16 -15.89
C ILE A 97 -8.45 -3.98 -14.39
N CYS A 98 -9.36 -4.73 -13.79
CA CYS A 98 -9.63 -4.67 -12.35
C CYS A 98 -8.38 -5.02 -11.52
N THR A 99 -7.64 -6.05 -11.94
CA THR A 99 -6.39 -6.46 -11.28
C THR A 99 -5.34 -5.37 -11.36
N PHE A 100 -5.15 -4.74 -12.53
CA PHE A 100 -4.20 -3.63 -12.69
C PHE A 100 -4.63 -2.39 -11.90
N ASN A 101 -5.91 -2.02 -11.93
CA ASN A 101 -6.43 -0.89 -11.17
C ASN A 101 -6.23 -1.06 -9.67
N TRP A 102 -6.45 -2.27 -9.15
CA TRP A 102 -6.20 -2.57 -7.75
C TRP A 102 -4.73 -2.41 -7.36
N ASN A 103 -3.79 -2.90 -8.18
CA ASN A 103 -2.36 -2.70 -7.95
C ASN A 103 -1.96 -1.21 -8.05
N LEU A 104 -2.48 -0.51 -9.06
CA LEU A 104 -2.18 0.91 -9.29
C LEU A 104 -2.66 1.79 -8.15
N LEU A 105 -3.80 1.46 -7.55
CA LEU A 105 -4.35 2.18 -6.40
C LEU A 105 -3.38 2.10 -5.20
N ASP A 106 -2.87 0.92 -4.86
CA ASP A 106 -1.86 0.76 -3.81
C ASP A 106 -0.56 1.52 -4.12
N PHE A 107 -0.09 1.46 -5.36
CA PHE A 107 1.13 2.15 -5.80
C PHE A 107 0.99 3.66 -5.72
N PHE A 108 -0.19 4.19 -6.05
CA PHE A 108 -0.51 5.59 -5.92
C PHE A 108 -0.49 6.03 -4.44
N LEU A 109 -1.10 5.26 -3.54
CA LEU A 109 -1.10 5.54 -2.09
C LEU A 109 0.32 5.51 -1.52
N ILE A 110 1.13 4.52 -1.93
CA ILE A 110 2.55 4.42 -1.55
C ILE A 110 3.31 5.67 -2.00
N GLY A 111 3.19 6.04 -3.28
CA GLY A 111 3.90 7.18 -3.85
C GLY A 111 3.59 8.49 -3.13
N ILE A 112 2.30 8.79 -2.92
CA ILE A 112 1.87 9.99 -2.19
C ILE A 112 2.38 9.97 -0.75
N SER A 113 2.28 8.84 -0.07
CA SER A 113 2.74 8.73 1.33
C SER A 113 4.25 8.95 1.44
N MET A 114 5.04 8.35 0.53
CA MET A 114 6.49 8.54 0.47
C MET A 114 6.86 10.01 0.19
N GLU A 115 6.11 10.69 -0.68
CA GLU A 115 6.36 12.10 -0.99
C GLU A 115 6.10 13.01 0.21
N ILE A 116 4.97 12.84 0.91
CA ILE A 116 4.65 13.61 2.12
C ILE A 116 5.70 13.34 3.21
N SER A 117 6.01 12.07 3.48
CA SER A 117 7.05 11.68 4.44
C SER A 117 8.38 12.36 4.12
N ALA A 118 8.79 12.36 2.85
CA ALA A 118 10.03 12.98 2.44
C ALA A 118 10.04 14.49 2.71
N LYS A 119 8.92 15.20 2.54
CA LYS A 119 8.83 16.64 2.86
C LYS A 119 8.98 16.91 4.36
N PHE A 120 8.41 16.06 5.23
CA PHE A 120 8.68 16.15 6.66
C PHE A 120 10.14 15.83 6.99
N ASP A 121 10.71 14.81 6.37
CA ASP A 121 12.12 14.46 6.54
C ASP A 121 13.07 15.58 6.10
N LEU A 122 12.71 16.40 5.10
CA LEU A 122 13.47 17.61 4.75
C LEU A 122 13.57 18.58 5.94
N ILE A 123 12.48 18.78 6.67
CA ILE A 123 12.47 19.63 7.87
C ILE A 123 13.36 19.04 8.95
N THR A 124 13.20 17.76 9.24
CA THR A 124 14.03 17.06 10.23
C THR A 124 15.52 17.15 9.86
N ASN A 125 15.88 16.84 8.62
CA ASN A 125 17.27 16.87 8.16
C ASN A 125 17.88 18.27 8.25
N LYS A 126 17.11 19.31 7.89
CA LYS A 126 17.56 20.71 8.05
C LYS A 126 17.83 21.04 9.52
N LEU A 127 16.93 20.66 10.42
CA LEU A 127 17.10 20.87 11.86
C LEU A 127 18.29 20.08 12.44
N THR A 128 18.55 18.86 11.95
CA THR A 128 19.72 18.06 12.37
C THR A 128 21.04 18.59 11.81
N SER A 129 21.02 19.22 10.63
CA SER A 129 22.23 19.75 9.98
C SER A 129 22.71 21.09 10.55
N CYS A 130 21.86 21.77 11.31
CA CYS A 130 22.17 23.06 11.93
C CYS A 130 22.22 22.93 13.45
N ASP A 131 22.92 23.85 14.11
CA ASP A 131 22.84 24.00 15.56
C ASP A 131 21.56 24.80 15.89
N PRO A 132 20.50 24.17 16.44
CA PRO A 132 19.19 24.80 16.61
C PRO A 132 19.22 25.97 17.60
N GLU A 133 20.15 25.98 18.56
CA GLU A 133 20.26 27.03 19.58
C GLU A 133 20.85 28.33 19.01
N LYS A 134 21.62 28.23 17.92
CA LYS A 134 22.25 29.39 17.25
C LYS A 134 21.37 30.00 16.16
N GLN A 135 20.20 29.42 15.87
CA GLN A 135 19.34 29.90 14.79
C GLN A 135 18.53 31.13 15.20
N ASN A 136 18.31 32.03 14.23
CA ASN A 136 17.57 33.26 14.46
C ASN A 136 16.04 33.05 14.41
N TYR A 137 15.29 34.08 14.80
CA TYR A 137 13.82 34.08 14.75
C TYR A 137 13.27 33.80 13.34
N GLU A 138 13.91 34.34 12.30
CA GLU A 138 13.44 34.21 10.92
C GLU A 138 13.52 32.76 10.42
N PHE A 139 14.60 32.05 10.75
CA PHE A 139 14.76 30.62 10.49
C PHE A 139 13.62 29.80 11.11
N TRP A 140 13.33 30.05 12.39
CA TRP A 140 12.27 29.34 13.11
C TRP A 140 10.88 29.67 12.58
N ARG A 141 10.62 30.95 12.28
CA ARG A 141 9.37 31.40 11.66
C ARG A 141 9.15 30.75 10.30
N LYS A 142 10.20 30.64 9.47
CA LYS A 142 10.15 29.96 8.17
C LYS A 142 9.86 28.47 8.35
N THR A 143 10.61 27.80 9.21
CA THR A 143 10.45 26.36 9.50
C THR A 143 9.04 26.04 10.02
N TYR A 144 8.51 26.86 10.92
CA TYR A 144 7.13 26.79 11.40
C TYR A 144 6.11 26.88 10.26
N THR A 145 6.27 27.88 9.39
CA THR A 145 5.36 28.11 8.26
C THR A 145 5.40 26.95 7.26
N ASP A 146 6.61 26.47 6.93
CA ASP A 146 6.80 25.37 5.98
C ASP A 146 6.27 24.05 6.55
N TYR A 147 6.47 23.79 7.84
CA TYR A 147 5.85 22.65 8.53
C TYR A 147 4.31 22.72 8.44
N GLY A 148 3.72 23.86 8.80
CA GLY A 148 2.28 24.04 8.76
C GLY A 148 1.67 23.84 7.36
N ARG A 149 2.38 24.24 6.30
CA ARG A 149 1.96 23.97 4.92
C ARG A 149 1.89 22.48 4.61
N ILE A 150 2.88 21.69 5.04
CA ILE A 150 2.89 20.24 4.84
C ILE A 150 1.76 19.59 5.65
N VAL A 151 1.50 20.05 6.88
CA VAL A 151 0.36 19.58 7.70
C VAL A 151 -0.97 19.85 7.00
N ILE A 152 -1.19 21.06 6.49
CA ILE A 152 -2.43 21.41 5.77
C ILE A 152 -2.59 20.54 4.51
N LEU A 153 -1.51 20.35 3.75
CA LEU A 153 -1.52 19.46 2.59
C LEU A 153 -1.86 18.02 2.98
N THR A 154 -1.27 17.51 4.07
CA THR A 154 -1.53 16.15 4.57
C THR A 154 -3.00 15.98 4.97
N LYS A 155 -3.59 16.95 5.68
CA LYS A 155 -5.02 16.95 6.04
C LYS A 155 -5.93 17.02 4.80
N LYS A 156 -5.54 17.80 3.78
CA LYS A 156 -6.27 17.85 2.49
C LYS A 156 -6.21 16.50 1.77
N LEU A 157 -5.05 15.86 1.75
CA LEU A 157 -4.85 14.54 1.14
C LEU A 157 -5.61 13.46 1.88
N ASP A 158 -5.58 13.43 3.21
CA ASP A 158 -6.38 12.51 4.02
C ASP A 158 -7.87 12.60 3.63
N ARG A 159 -8.45 13.81 3.57
CA ARG A 159 -9.86 14.00 3.18
C ARG A 159 -10.20 13.44 1.80
N ILE A 160 -9.29 13.56 0.84
CA ILE A 160 -9.52 13.12 -0.54
C ILE A 160 -9.27 11.63 -0.71
N LEU A 161 -8.25 11.11 -0.03
CA LEU A 161 -7.78 9.73 -0.16
C LEU A 161 -8.44 8.79 0.84
N SER A 162 -9.17 9.29 1.84
CA SER A 162 -9.73 8.48 2.93
C SER A 162 -10.54 7.27 2.43
N SER A 163 -11.40 7.49 1.43
CA SER A 163 -12.21 6.41 0.85
C SER A 163 -11.37 5.48 -0.03
N VAL A 164 -10.36 6.01 -0.72
CA VAL A 164 -9.43 5.23 -1.54
C VAL A 164 -8.58 4.30 -0.66
N ILE A 165 -8.07 4.82 0.46
CA ILE A 165 -7.34 4.06 1.48
C ILE A 165 -8.22 2.94 2.03
N LEU A 166 -9.48 3.25 2.37
CA LEU A 166 -10.43 2.26 2.88
C LEU A 166 -10.68 1.14 1.86
N THR A 167 -10.97 1.49 0.60
CA THR A 167 -11.18 0.53 -0.47
C THR A 167 -9.94 -0.32 -0.72
N SER A 168 -8.75 0.28 -0.69
CA SER A 168 -7.50 -0.48 -0.84
C SER A 168 -7.31 -1.49 0.28
N PHE A 169 -7.52 -1.05 1.52
CA PHE A 169 -7.34 -1.89 2.68
C PHE A 169 -8.27 -3.11 2.66
N PHE A 170 -9.57 -2.91 2.42
CA PHE A 170 -10.52 -4.01 2.33
C PHE A 170 -10.25 -4.92 1.14
N SER A 171 -9.89 -4.35 -0.02
CA SER A 171 -9.54 -5.16 -1.20
C SER A 171 -8.32 -6.03 -0.92
N ASN A 172 -7.29 -5.48 -0.28
CA ASN A 172 -6.10 -6.24 0.13
C ASN A 172 -6.43 -7.33 1.14
N LEU A 173 -7.23 -7.01 2.17
CA LEU A 173 -7.64 -7.97 3.18
C LEU A 173 -8.44 -9.12 2.56
N TYR A 174 -9.39 -8.81 1.68
CA TYR A 174 -10.20 -9.81 0.97
C TYR A 174 -9.33 -10.79 0.16
N HIS A 175 -8.44 -10.27 -0.70
CA HIS A 175 -7.59 -11.12 -1.53
C HIS A 175 -6.59 -11.91 -0.69
N LEU A 176 -6.05 -11.32 0.38
CA LEU A 176 -5.15 -12.01 1.29
C LEU A 176 -5.87 -13.13 2.04
N SER A 177 -7.05 -12.88 2.61
CA SER A 177 -7.87 -13.89 3.29
C SER A 177 -8.24 -15.03 2.35
N LEU A 178 -8.61 -14.73 1.10
CA LEU A 178 -8.86 -15.76 0.09
C LEU A 178 -7.61 -16.58 -0.24
N GLN A 179 -6.45 -15.94 -0.38
CA GLN A 179 -5.19 -16.64 -0.66
C GLN A 179 -4.77 -17.53 0.51
N LEU A 180 -4.93 -17.05 1.75
CA LEU A 180 -4.68 -17.82 2.96
C LEU A 180 -5.64 -19.01 3.08
N LEU A 181 -6.92 -18.84 2.76
CA LEU A 181 -7.87 -19.97 2.70
C LEU A 181 -7.47 -20.99 1.63
N ARG A 182 -7.04 -20.52 0.45
CA ARG A 182 -6.51 -21.40 -0.61
C ARG A 182 -5.22 -22.11 -0.18
N SER A 183 -4.48 -21.60 0.82
CA SER A 183 -3.27 -22.25 1.36
C SER A 183 -3.54 -23.62 1.99
N LEU A 184 -4.76 -23.86 2.47
CA LEU A 184 -5.13 -25.15 3.07
C LEU A 184 -5.26 -26.26 2.01
N ARG A 185 -5.54 -25.89 0.76
CA ARG A 185 -5.80 -26.84 -0.33
C ARG A 185 -4.67 -26.89 -1.34
N ILE A 186 -3.44 -26.60 -0.90
CA ILE A 186 -2.25 -26.64 -1.76
C ILE A 186 -2.06 -28.08 -2.27
N SER A 187 -2.51 -28.29 -3.50
CA SER A 187 -2.44 -29.57 -4.21
C SER A 187 -2.02 -29.30 -5.65
N GLY A 188 -1.13 -30.13 -6.17
CA GLY A 188 -0.62 -30.01 -7.55
C GLY A 188 0.91 -30.07 -7.65
N THR A 189 1.40 -29.76 -8.85
CA THR A 189 2.83 -29.85 -9.19
C THR A 189 3.69 -28.85 -8.40
N LEU A 190 5.01 -29.08 -8.35
CA LEU A 190 5.96 -28.16 -7.70
C LEU A 190 5.78 -26.71 -8.18
N PHE A 191 5.52 -26.52 -9.48
CA PHE A 191 5.28 -25.21 -10.09
C PHE A 191 4.06 -24.48 -9.49
N HIS A 192 2.94 -25.19 -9.27
CA HIS A 192 1.76 -24.62 -8.62
C HIS A 192 2.03 -24.17 -7.18
N ARG A 193 2.84 -24.94 -6.45
CA ARG A 193 3.24 -24.60 -5.07
C ARG A 193 4.13 -23.35 -5.04
N LEU A 194 5.12 -23.29 -5.92
CA LEU A 194 6.00 -22.11 -6.04
C LEU A 194 5.22 -20.85 -6.40
N TYR A 195 4.31 -20.94 -7.38
CA TYR A 195 3.41 -19.83 -7.72
C TYR A 195 2.56 -19.40 -6.52
N PHE A 196 1.98 -20.36 -5.80
CA PHE A 196 1.14 -20.05 -4.64
C PHE A 196 1.90 -19.23 -3.58
N TYR A 197 3.11 -19.67 -3.20
CA TYR A 197 3.93 -18.94 -2.23
C TYR A 197 4.42 -17.60 -2.76
N PHE A 198 4.78 -17.53 -4.04
CA PHE A 198 5.14 -16.27 -4.69
C PHE A 198 3.98 -15.26 -4.64
N SER A 199 2.79 -15.65 -5.08
CA SER A 199 1.59 -14.80 -5.09
C SER A 199 1.20 -14.38 -3.66
N LEU A 200 1.21 -15.31 -2.70
CA LEU A 200 0.93 -14.98 -1.29
C LEU A 200 1.95 -13.98 -0.73
N SER A 201 3.24 -14.21 -0.96
CA SER A 201 4.31 -13.32 -0.48
C SER A 201 4.20 -11.93 -1.12
N TYR A 202 3.86 -11.87 -2.42
CA TYR A 202 3.62 -10.62 -3.13
C TYR A 202 2.45 -9.82 -2.51
N LEU A 203 1.32 -10.48 -2.24
CA LEU A 203 0.16 -9.84 -1.61
C LEU A 203 0.48 -9.29 -0.21
N ILE A 204 1.18 -10.07 0.62
CA ILE A 204 1.62 -9.65 1.96
C ILE A 204 2.58 -8.47 1.83
N LEU A 205 3.62 -8.59 1.00
CA LEU A 205 4.63 -7.54 0.85
C LEU A 205 4.01 -6.23 0.35
N ARG A 206 3.09 -6.30 -0.61
CA ARG A 206 2.39 -5.11 -1.13
C ARG A 206 1.52 -4.45 -0.07
N LEU A 207 0.71 -5.24 0.66
CA LEU A 207 -0.11 -4.74 1.77
C LEU A 207 0.75 -4.06 2.84
N LEU A 208 1.80 -4.74 3.31
CA LEU A 208 2.68 -4.20 4.34
C LEU A 208 3.38 -2.94 3.86
N THR A 209 3.90 -2.91 2.64
CA THR A 209 4.53 -1.72 2.06
C THR A 209 3.57 -0.54 2.01
N SER A 210 2.34 -0.77 1.56
CA SER A 210 1.28 0.25 1.50
C SER A 210 0.99 0.83 2.89
N LEU A 211 0.76 -0.05 3.87
CA LEU A 211 0.50 0.33 5.26
C LEU A 211 1.69 1.03 5.93
N PHE A 212 2.91 0.51 5.76
CA PHE A 212 4.11 1.12 6.32
C PHE A 212 4.40 2.49 5.71
N SER A 213 4.20 2.66 4.40
CA SER A 213 4.40 3.95 3.73
C SER A 213 3.42 4.99 4.30
N MET A 214 2.14 4.64 4.43
CA MET A 214 1.12 5.51 5.03
C MET A 214 1.41 5.80 6.52
N ALA A 215 1.82 4.79 7.29
CA ALA A 215 2.17 4.95 8.70
C ALA A 215 3.42 5.84 8.89
N ASN A 216 4.36 5.82 7.95
CA ASN A 216 5.57 6.62 8.00
C ASN A 216 5.29 8.13 7.84
N VAL A 217 4.13 8.53 7.31
CA VAL A 217 3.72 9.95 7.28
C VAL A 217 3.56 10.50 8.69
N ASN A 218 2.88 9.75 9.56
CA ASN A 218 2.69 10.12 10.97
C ASN A 218 4.04 10.19 11.70
N GLU A 219 4.89 9.20 11.47
CA GLU A 219 6.21 9.16 12.11
C GLU A 219 7.08 10.34 11.66
N ALA A 220 7.20 10.56 10.35
CA ALA A 220 8.00 11.65 9.80
C ALA A 220 7.53 13.03 10.29
N GLY A 221 6.21 13.23 10.40
CA GLY A 221 5.64 14.46 10.94
C GLY A 221 6.00 14.74 12.41
N LYS A 222 6.30 13.69 13.19
CA LYS A 222 6.67 13.80 14.62
C LYS A 222 8.17 13.87 14.87
N LYS A 223 9.02 13.39 13.95
CA LYS A 223 10.49 13.40 14.12
C LYS A 223 11.10 14.72 14.59
N PRO A 224 10.67 15.91 14.10
CA PRO A 224 11.24 17.18 14.56
C PRO A 224 11.09 17.41 16.07
N LYS A 225 10.05 16.84 16.70
CA LYS A 225 9.72 17.02 18.12
C LYS A 225 10.91 16.72 19.04
N ASP A 226 11.59 15.61 18.79
CA ASP A 226 12.68 15.14 19.66
C ASP A 226 13.86 16.12 19.64
N LEU A 227 14.14 16.72 18.48
CA LEU A 227 15.18 17.74 18.34
C LEU A 227 14.81 19.04 19.08
N LEU A 228 13.54 19.44 19.01
CA LEU A 228 13.08 20.65 19.69
C LEU A 228 13.11 20.48 21.21
N PHE A 229 12.79 19.29 21.75
CA PHE A 229 12.86 19.05 23.19
C PHE A 229 14.26 19.06 23.79
N LEU A 230 15.29 18.85 22.98
CA LEU A 230 16.67 18.89 23.43
C LEU A 230 17.23 20.30 23.54
N MET A 231 16.51 21.32 23.05
CA MET A 231 16.95 22.71 23.12
C MET A 231 16.75 23.29 24.52
N GLU A 232 17.74 24.00 25.05
CA GLU A 232 17.60 24.69 26.35
C GLU A 232 16.90 26.04 26.18
N ASN A 233 17.16 26.74 25.07
CA ASN A 233 16.64 28.08 24.80
C ASN A 233 15.65 28.08 23.64
N HIS A 234 14.39 28.35 23.95
CA HIS A 234 13.34 28.48 22.94
C HIS A 234 13.07 29.95 22.57
N CYS A 235 13.00 30.24 21.28
CA CYS A 235 12.38 31.46 20.79
C CYS A 235 10.87 31.23 20.63
N THR A 236 10.08 32.31 20.55
CA THR A 236 8.62 32.22 20.40
C THR A 236 8.19 31.40 19.17
N ALA A 237 8.94 31.44 18.08
CA ALA A 237 8.64 30.67 16.87
C ALA A 237 8.97 29.18 17.01
N SER A 238 10.07 28.81 17.69
CA SER A 238 10.40 27.40 17.92
C SER A 238 9.42 26.76 18.90
N LEU A 239 8.98 27.50 19.92
CA LEU A 239 7.94 27.04 20.85
C LEU A 239 6.59 26.82 20.16
N ARG A 240 6.19 27.72 19.25
CA ARG A 240 4.99 27.53 18.42
C ARG A 240 5.07 26.32 17.50
N LEU A 241 6.25 26.05 16.93
CA LEU A 241 6.47 24.83 16.15
C LEU A 241 6.33 23.58 17.02
N LEU A 242 6.91 23.57 18.22
CA LEU A 242 6.76 22.45 19.16
C LEU A 242 5.30 22.23 19.55
N GLU A 243 4.58 23.30 19.91
CA GLU A 243 3.14 23.25 20.20
C GLU A 243 2.37 22.68 19.01
N GLN A 244 2.66 23.15 17.80
CA GLN A 244 2.03 22.63 16.60
C GLN A 244 2.29 21.14 16.40
N ILE A 245 3.52 20.66 16.54
CA ILE A 245 3.85 19.24 16.39
C ILE A 245 3.13 18.37 17.45
N LEU A 246 2.93 18.92 18.65
CA LEU A 246 2.25 18.22 19.75
C LEU A 246 0.73 18.19 19.59
N THR A 247 0.14 19.23 19.02
CA THR A 247 -1.31 19.39 18.90
C THR A 247 -1.86 18.91 17.55
N ASP A 248 -1.09 19.00 16.47
CA ASP A 248 -1.57 18.61 15.15
C ASP A 248 -1.56 17.08 14.95
N ASP A 249 -2.74 16.56 14.65
CA ASP A 249 -2.93 15.18 14.22
C ASP A 249 -2.51 15.00 12.75
N ILE A 250 -1.30 14.48 12.56
CA ILE A 250 -0.72 14.17 11.25
C ILE A 250 -0.83 12.67 11.01
N HIS A 251 -1.90 12.26 10.35
CA HIS A 251 -2.10 10.86 10.02
C HIS A 251 -3.04 10.70 8.82
N LEU A 252 -2.91 9.55 8.14
CA LEU A 252 -3.82 9.12 7.10
C LEU A 252 -4.84 8.13 7.68
N THR A 253 -6.10 8.26 7.28
CA THR A 253 -7.24 7.48 7.79
C THR A 253 -7.99 6.79 6.68
N GLY A 254 -8.63 5.67 7.01
CA GLY A 254 -9.65 5.03 6.16
C GLY A 254 -11.05 5.48 6.57
N ASN A 255 -11.58 6.53 5.95
CA ASN A 255 -12.86 7.18 6.29
C ASN A 255 -13.06 7.44 7.80
N ARG A 256 -12.00 7.77 8.55
CA ARG A 256 -12.01 7.90 10.02
C ARG A 256 -12.42 6.65 10.80
N ILE A 257 -12.56 5.49 10.14
CA ILE A 257 -12.84 4.20 10.79
C ILE A 257 -11.59 3.71 11.51
N PHE A 258 -10.44 3.90 10.88
CA PHE A 258 -9.13 3.60 11.47
C PHE A 258 -8.10 4.62 11.05
N THR A 259 -7.11 4.81 11.92
CA THR A 259 -5.94 5.65 11.70
C THR A 259 -4.73 4.77 11.45
N ILE A 260 -4.01 5.04 10.37
CA ILE A 260 -2.84 4.24 9.99
C ILE A 260 -1.62 4.77 10.75
N ASN A 261 -1.17 4.00 11.73
CA ASN A 261 0.08 4.20 12.47
C ASN A 261 0.86 2.87 12.56
N ARG A 262 2.11 2.89 13.04
CA ARG A 262 2.92 1.66 13.14
C ARG A 262 2.27 0.58 14.00
N SER A 263 1.58 0.97 15.07
CA SER A 263 0.84 0.05 15.95
C SER A 263 -0.28 -0.69 15.20
N PHE A 264 -1.04 0.03 14.38
CA PHE A 264 -2.06 -0.55 13.49
C PHE A 264 -1.43 -1.55 12.52
N VAL A 265 -0.29 -1.22 11.89
CA VAL A 265 0.41 -2.15 10.99
C VAL A 265 0.80 -3.44 11.72
N PHE A 266 1.38 -3.35 12.91
CA PHE A 266 1.73 -4.52 13.71
C PHE A 266 0.49 -5.33 14.14
N SER A 267 -0.62 -4.67 14.44
CA SER A 267 -1.89 -5.33 14.74
C SER A 267 -2.42 -6.13 13.53
N ILE A 268 -2.32 -5.58 12.31
CA ILE A 268 -2.68 -6.28 11.08
C ILE A 268 -1.78 -7.48 10.82
N ILE A 269 -0.46 -7.33 11.00
CA ILE A 269 0.50 -8.45 10.91
C ILE A 269 0.11 -9.57 11.88
N GLY A 270 -0.12 -9.22 13.15
CA GLY A 270 -0.56 -10.17 14.17
C GLY A 270 -1.85 -10.88 13.78
N THR A 271 -2.84 -10.13 13.28
CA THR A 271 -4.12 -10.68 12.82
C THR A 271 -3.96 -11.67 11.67
N ILE A 272 -3.10 -11.37 10.68
CA ILE A 272 -2.80 -12.26 9.55
C ILE A 272 -2.17 -13.56 10.05
N ILE A 273 -1.20 -13.46 10.96
CA ILE A 273 -0.53 -14.63 11.56
C ILE A 273 -1.52 -15.46 12.36
N THR A 274 -2.31 -14.83 13.24
CA THR A 274 -3.34 -15.50 14.04
C THR A 274 -4.35 -16.20 13.13
N TYR A 275 -4.83 -15.54 12.08
CA TYR A 275 -5.74 -16.14 11.11
C TYR A 275 -5.13 -17.39 10.46
N GLN A 276 -3.86 -17.32 10.04
CA GLN A 276 -3.18 -18.48 9.46
C GLN A 276 -3.04 -19.64 10.45
N VAL A 277 -2.67 -19.35 11.70
CA VAL A 277 -2.55 -20.38 12.76
C VAL A 277 -3.90 -21.03 13.02
N VAL A 278 -4.96 -20.22 13.15
CA VAL A 278 -6.32 -20.72 13.38
C VAL A 278 -6.80 -21.58 12.21
N LEU A 279 -6.55 -21.15 10.97
CA LEU A 279 -6.89 -21.95 9.79
C LEU A 279 -6.18 -23.32 9.79
N LEU A 280 -4.89 -23.35 10.12
CA LEU A 280 -4.12 -24.60 10.21
C LEU A 280 -4.64 -25.52 11.31
N GLN A 281 -5.07 -24.96 12.44
CA GLN A 281 -5.67 -25.73 13.53
C GLN A 281 -6.98 -26.38 13.09
N PHE A 282 -7.89 -25.63 12.45
CA PHE A 282 -9.15 -26.18 11.96
C PHE A 282 -8.95 -27.28 10.91
N ASP A 283 -7.99 -27.09 10.00
CA ASP A 283 -7.64 -28.09 9.00
C ASP A 283 -7.12 -29.38 9.67
N SER A 284 -6.19 -29.25 10.63
CA SER A 284 -5.68 -30.40 11.39
C SER A 284 -6.76 -31.15 12.18
N LEU A 285 -7.73 -30.44 12.76
CA LEU A 285 -8.85 -31.05 13.49
C LEU A 285 -9.77 -31.83 12.55
N THR A 286 -10.05 -31.31 11.35
CA THR A 286 -10.85 -32.04 10.37
C THR A 286 -10.20 -33.34 9.87
N PHE A 287 -8.88 -33.48 9.98
CA PHE A 287 -8.19 -34.75 9.71
C PHE A 287 -8.29 -35.73 10.88
N VAL A 288 -8.33 -35.26 12.13
CA VAL A 288 -8.45 -36.12 13.32
C VAL A 288 -9.87 -36.71 13.46
N ASP A 289 -10.91 -35.98 13.04
CA ASP A 289 -12.30 -36.46 13.08
C ASP A 289 -12.67 -37.39 11.89
N ALA A 290 -11.73 -37.64 10.96
CA ALA A 290 -11.95 -38.47 9.77
C ALA A 290 -11.28 -39.87 9.84
N ASP A 291 -10.55 -40.15 10.92
CA ASP A 291 -9.96 -41.46 11.28
C ASP A 291 -10.74 -42.11 12.45
#